data_AF-A0A1H4EM17-F1
#
_entry.id   AF-A0A1H4EM17-F1
#
_cell.length_a   1.000
_cell.length_b   1.000
_cell.length_c   1.000
_cell.angle_alpha   90.00
_cell.angle_beta   90.00
_cell.angle_gamma   90.00
#
_symmetry.space_group_name_H-M   'P 1'
#
loop_
_entity.id
_entity.type
_entity.pdbx_description
1 polymer ?
#
loop_
_entity_poly.entity_id
_entity_poly.type
_entity_poly.pdbx_seq_one_letter_code
_entity_poly.pdbx_strand_id
1 'polypeptide(L)'
;MNLLLLSLSVMAIWLMFSIYRSYRRRKADMFLPVRSASIIRIRSYKSFGILATIRFKDEKAPKVGDRLCEQGSIYQITGVVAPDQSAQLTGTWDCRLVKV
;
A
#
# COMPACT_ATOMS: atom_id res chain seq x y z
N MET A 1 -26.04 34.45 26.74
CA MET A 1 -25.01 33.48 27.18
C MET A 1 -25.17 32.08 26.57
N ASN A 2 -26.39 31.55 26.42
CA ASN A 2 -26.62 30.18 25.90
C ASN A 2 -26.27 29.98 24.41
N LEU A 3 -26.35 31.02 23.57
CA LEU A 3 -26.02 30.92 22.14
C LEU A 3 -24.53 30.61 21.87
N LEU A 4 -23.63 31.19 22.68
CA LEU A 4 -22.19 30.92 22.56
C LEU A 4 -21.87 29.47 22.94
N LEU A 5 -22.47 28.97 24.02
CA LEU A 5 -22.30 27.58 24.47
C LEU A 5 -22.84 26.58 23.43
N LEU A 6 -23.99 26.87 22.83
CA LEU A 6 -24.55 26.06 21.74
C LEU A 6 -23.62 26.05 20.52
N SER A 7 -23.10 27.20 20.08
CA SER A 7 -22.17 27.26 18.94
C SER A 7 -20.88 26.49 19.18
N LEU A 8 -20.32 26.55 20.40
CA LEU A 8 -19.13 25.79 20.80
C LEU A 8 -19.39 24.28 20.77
N SER A 9 -20.56 23.85 21.25
CA SER A 9 -20.93 22.44 21.25
C SER A 9 -21.06 21.87 19.83
N VAL A 10 -21.66 22.61 18.91
CA VAL A 10 -21.81 22.19 17.51
C VAL A 10 -20.44 22.09 16.82
N MET A 11 -19.56 23.06 17.06
CA MET A 11 -18.19 23.02 16.52
C MET A 11 -17.38 21.85 17.08
N ALA A 12 -17.50 21.55 18.37
CA ALA A 12 -16.82 20.41 18.99
C ALA A 12 -17.28 19.07 18.38
N ILE A 13 -18.60 18.90 18.19
CA ILE A 13 -19.17 17.69 17.55
C ILE A 13 -18.67 17.56 16.12
N TRP A 14 -18.64 18.66 15.35
CA TRP A 14 -18.13 18.64 13.98
C TRP A 14 -16.64 18.30 13.92
N LEU A 15 -15.81 18.87 14.79
CA LEU A 15 -14.39 18.53 14.86
C LEU A 15 -14.19 17.05 15.21
N MET A 16 -14.91 16.54 16.20
CA MET A 16 -14.88 15.11 16.54
C MET A 16 -15.28 14.23 15.35
N PHE A 17 -16.33 14.58 14.61
CA PHE A 17 -16.75 13.86 13.43
C PHE A 17 -15.70 13.89 12.31
N SER A 18 -15.07 15.04 12.08
CA SER A 18 -14.02 15.23 11.10
C SER A 18 -12.78 14.37 11.42
N ILE A 19 -12.34 14.41 12.68
CA ILE A 19 -11.21 13.60 13.17
C ILE A 19 -11.55 12.11 13.08
N TYR A 20 -12.74 11.71 13.51
CA TYR A 20 -13.20 10.32 13.41
C TYR A 20 -13.19 9.81 11.96
N ARG A 21 -13.72 10.60 11.03
CA ARG A 21 -13.74 10.26 9.60
C ARG A 21 -12.32 10.15 9.03
N SER A 22 -11.43 11.07 9.40
CA SER A 22 -10.03 11.06 8.99
C SER A 22 -9.29 9.84 9.51
N TYR A 23 -9.46 9.54 10.80
CA TYR A 23 -8.83 8.39 11.45
C TYR A 23 -9.31 7.05 10.87
N ARG A 24 -10.62 6.93 10.59
CA ARG A 24 -11.20 5.74 9.98
C ARG A 24 -10.66 5.49 8.57
N ARG A 25 -10.42 6.54 7.78
CA ARG A 25 -9.75 6.42 6.47
C ARG A 25 -8.34 5.87 6.60
N ARG A 26 -7.54 6.39 7.55
CA ARG A 26 -6.15 5.93 7.77
C ARG A 26 -6.05 4.50 8.30
N LYS A 27 -7.03 4.06 9.09
CA LYS A 27 -7.06 2.67 9.62
C LYS A 27 -7.37 1.62 8.56
N ALA A 28 -8.15 1.93 7.52
CA ALA A 28 -8.43 0.97 6.46
C ALA A 28 -7.15 0.49 5.77
N ASP A 29 -6.13 1.34 5.68
CA ASP A 29 -4.84 0.98 5.10
C ASP A 29 -3.93 0.19 6.05
N MET A 30 -4.12 0.24 7.37
CA MET A 30 -3.21 -0.44 8.30
C MET A 30 -3.48 -1.95 8.46
N PHE A 31 -4.67 -2.43 8.10
CA PHE A 31 -5.06 -3.84 8.32
C PHE A 31 -4.98 -4.71 7.07
N LEU A 32 -4.44 -4.19 5.96
CA LEU A 32 -4.26 -5.00 4.77
C LEU A 32 -3.09 -5.96 4.95
N PRO A 33 -3.26 -7.26 4.63
CA PRO A 33 -2.22 -8.25 4.81
C PRO A 33 -1.00 -7.88 3.97
N VAL A 34 0.15 -7.74 4.63
CA VAL A 34 1.42 -7.44 3.98
C VAL A 34 2.20 -8.73 3.80
N ARG A 35 2.55 -9.06 2.56
CA ARG A 35 3.37 -10.23 2.25
C ARG A 35 4.85 -9.93 2.46
N SER A 36 5.54 -10.92 3.02
CA SER A 36 7.00 -10.88 3.14
C SER A 36 7.62 -11.24 1.80
N ALA A 37 8.34 -10.29 1.20
CA ALA A 37 9.04 -10.48 -0.06
C ALA A 37 10.42 -9.83 0.01
N SER A 38 11.35 -10.33 -0.80
CA SER A 38 12.67 -9.72 -0.98
C SER A 38 12.75 -9.17 -2.39
N ILE A 39 13.07 -7.88 -2.53
CA ILE A 39 13.27 -7.27 -3.83
C ILE A 39 14.73 -7.52 -4.26
N ILE A 40 14.87 -8.22 -5.38
CA ILE A 40 16.18 -8.57 -5.95
C ILE A 40 16.70 -7.40 -6.79
N ARG A 41 15.81 -6.71 -7.49
CA ARG A 41 16.18 -5.61 -8.39
C ARG A 41 15.09 -4.55 -8.42
N ILE A 42 15.48 -3.29 -8.33
CA ILE A 42 14.57 -2.15 -8.45
C ILE A 42 15.03 -1.29 -9.62
N ARG A 43 14.10 -0.92 -10.50
CA ARG A 43 14.29 0.09 -11.54
C ARG A 43 13.17 1.12 -11.42
N SER A 44 13.52 2.37 -11.13
CA SER A 44 12.55 3.46 -11.11
C SER A 44 12.52 4.16 -12.46
N TYR A 45 11.34 4.24 -13.06
CA TYR A 45 11.09 4.90 -14.33
C TYR A 45 10.20 6.12 -14.10
N LYS A 46 10.59 7.30 -14.60
CA LYS A 46 9.81 8.55 -14.44
C LYS A 46 8.37 8.44 -14.97
N SER A 47 8.17 7.77 -16.10
CA SER A 47 6.87 7.61 -16.76
C SER A 47 6.08 6.40 -16.30
N PHE A 48 6.77 5.36 -15.80
CA PHE A 48 6.15 4.07 -15.51
C PHE A 48 6.15 3.67 -14.02
N GLY A 49 6.68 4.50 -13.12
CA GLY A 49 6.77 4.15 -11.70
C GLY A 49 7.91 3.17 -11.41
N ILE A 50 7.79 2.41 -10.33
CA ILE A 50 8.84 1.48 -9.88
C ILE A 50 8.56 0.11 -10.49
N LEU A 51 9.53 -0.47 -11.17
CA LEU A 51 9.48 -1.83 -11.69
C LEU A 51 10.52 -2.63 -10.93
N ALA A 52 10.07 -3.68 -10.24
CA ALA A 52 10.88 -4.42 -9.31
C ALA A 52 10.77 -5.92 -9.56
N THR A 53 11.91 -6.60 -9.54
CA THR A 53 11.99 -8.06 -9.54
C THR A 53 11.91 -8.52 -8.09
N ILE A 54 10.81 -9.17 -7.75
CA ILE A 54 10.46 -9.53 -6.38
C ILE A 54 10.45 -11.04 -6.25
N ARG A 55 11.15 -11.54 -5.24
CA ARG A 55 11.04 -12.94 -4.84
C ARG A 55 10.14 -13.03 -3.64
N PHE A 56 9.00 -13.67 -3.84
CA PHE A 56 8.07 -13.97 -2.76
C PHE A 56 8.57 -15.19 -1.99
N LYS A 57 8.45 -15.16 -0.66
CA LYS A 57 8.73 -16.33 0.17
C LYS A 57 7.62 -17.40 0.06
N ASP A 58 6.46 -16.99 -0.44
CA ASP A 58 5.32 -17.85 -0.67
C ASP A 58 5.30 -18.33 -2.13
N GLU A 59 4.90 -19.57 -2.38
CA GLU A 59 4.76 -20.12 -3.73
C GLU A 59 3.55 -19.59 -4.52
N LYS A 60 2.72 -18.71 -3.91
CA LYS A 60 1.54 -18.17 -4.61
C LYS A 60 1.92 -17.00 -5.50
N ALA A 61 1.39 -16.99 -6.72
CA ALA A 61 1.51 -15.89 -7.65
C ALA A 61 1.07 -14.54 -7.02
N PRO A 62 1.80 -13.45 -7.26
CA PRO A 62 1.42 -12.12 -6.80
C PRO A 62 0.15 -11.65 -7.49
N LYS A 63 -0.68 -10.89 -6.77
CA LYS A 63 -1.88 -10.25 -7.32
C LYS A 63 -1.76 -8.74 -7.29
N VAL A 64 -2.41 -8.08 -8.24
CA VAL A 64 -2.57 -6.63 -8.21
C VAL A 64 -3.36 -6.25 -6.95
N GLY A 65 -2.85 -5.28 -6.19
CA GLY A 65 -3.38 -4.88 -4.90
C GLY A 65 -2.65 -5.50 -3.71
N ASP A 66 -1.83 -6.55 -3.90
CA ASP A 66 -1.01 -7.10 -2.83
C ASP A 66 -0.04 -6.04 -2.32
N ARG A 67 0.16 -6.04 -0.99
CA ARG A 67 1.14 -5.18 -0.33
C ARG A 67 2.35 -5.98 0.07
N LEU A 68 3.51 -5.37 -0.06
CA LEU A 68 4.78 -5.95 0.37
C LEU A 68 5.54 -4.94 1.22
N CYS A 69 6.22 -5.43 2.24
CA CYS A 69 7.11 -4.64 3.07
C CYS A 69 8.55 -5.03 2.76
N GLU A 70 9.35 -4.03 2.42
CA GLU A 70 10.80 -4.19 2.30
C GLU A 70 11.49 -3.02 3.01
N GLN A 71 12.45 -3.35 3.89
CA GLN A 71 13.29 -2.38 4.60
C GLN A 71 12.48 -1.25 5.28
N GLY A 72 11.31 -1.58 5.83
CA GLY A 72 10.43 -0.63 6.53
C GLY A 72 9.59 0.26 5.61
N SER A 73 9.68 0.12 4.28
CA SER A 73 8.78 0.75 3.32
C SER A 73 7.71 -0.23 2.83
N ILE A 74 6.47 0.25 2.74
CA ILE A 74 5.34 -0.51 2.20
C ILE A 74 5.16 -0.13 0.73
N TYR A 75 5.09 -1.14 -0.12
CA TYR A 75 4.78 -0.99 -1.54
C TYR A 75 3.51 -1.75 -1.87
N GLN A 76 2.75 -1.25 -2.83
CA GLN A 76 1.58 -1.90 -3.39
C GLN A 76 1.84 -2.31 -4.84
N ILE A 77 1.49 -3.55 -5.16
CA ILE A 77 1.59 -4.08 -6.52
C ILE A 77 0.46 -3.49 -7.36
N THR A 78 0.82 -2.78 -8.42
CA THR A 78 -0.12 -2.17 -9.38
C THR A 78 -0.21 -2.94 -10.70
N GLY A 79 0.79 -3.78 -10.99
CA GLY A 79 0.82 -4.64 -12.15
C GLY A 79 1.78 -5.80 -11.94
N VAL A 80 1.47 -6.95 -12.51
CA VAL A 80 2.36 -8.11 -12.53
C VAL A 80 2.75 -8.33 -13.98
N VAL A 81 4.04 -8.25 -14.26
CA VAL A 81 4.61 -8.56 -15.56
C VAL A 81 4.94 -10.04 -15.54
N ALA A 82 4.19 -10.85 -16.28
CA ALA A 82 4.51 -12.25 -16.45
C ALA A 82 5.86 -12.34 -17.20
N PRO A 83 6.88 -13.00 -16.63
CA PRO A 83 8.15 -13.13 -17.33
C PRO A 83 8.01 -14.08 -18.52
N ASP A 84 8.75 -13.80 -19.59
CA ASP A 84 8.98 -14.76 -20.67
C ASP A 84 9.58 -16.03 -20.06
N GLN A 85 9.06 -17.19 -20.49
CA GLN A 85 9.19 -18.51 -19.83
C GLN A 85 10.64 -19.03 -19.65
N SER A 86 11.67 -18.31 -20.10
CA SER A 86 13.03 -18.84 -20.26
C SER A 86 13.94 -18.72 -19.03
N ALA A 87 13.56 -17.99 -17.97
CA ALA A 87 14.47 -17.74 -16.83
C ALA A 87 13.79 -17.61 -15.46
N GLN A 88 12.69 -18.32 -15.25
CA GLN A 88 11.94 -18.21 -14.00
C GLN A 88 12.61 -18.99 -12.86
N LEU A 89 13.43 -18.29 -12.07
CA LEU A 89 13.81 -18.76 -10.72
C LEU A 89 12.53 -18.89 -9.89
N THR A 90 12.27 -20.08 -9.35
CA THR A 90 11.04 -20.43 -8.60
C THR A 90 10.68 -19.34 -7.58
N GLY A 91 9.48 -18.75 -7.73
CA GLY A 91 8.96 -17.71 -6.82
C GLY A 91 9.39 -16.26 -7.14
N THR A 92 10.04 -16.02 -8.28
CA THR A 92 10.47 -14.68 -8.71
C THR A 92 9.50 -14.10 -9.75
N TRP A 93 9.09 -12.85 -9.55
CA TRP A 93 8.13 -12.14 -10.40
C TRP A 93 8.53 -10.69 -10.61
N ASP A 94 8.37 -10.19 -11.83
CA ASP A 94 8.52 -8.78 -12.12
C ASP A 94 7.19 -8.07 -11.86
N CYS A 95 7.21 -7.13 -10.91
CA CYS A 95 6.03 -6.42 -10.45
C CYS A 95 6.23 -4.91 -10.56
N ARG A 96 5.16 -4.22 -10.90
CA ARG A 96 5.08 -2.77 -10.88
C ARG A 96 4.60 -2.33 -9.51
N LEU A 97 5.36 -1.44 -8.87
CA LEU A 97 5.16 -1.02 -7.49
C LEU A 97 4.86 0.48 -7.40
N VAL A 98 4.05 0.81 -6.40
CA VAL A 98 3.85 2.18 -5.93
C VAL A 98 4.09 2.19 -4.43
N LYS A 99 4.84 3.19 -3.95
CA LYS A 99 5.07 3.39 -2.51
C LYS A 99 3.80 3.94 -1.87
N VAL A 100 3.35 3.32 -0.78
CA VAL A 100 2.17 3.72 0.01
C VAL A 100 2.61 4.45 1.27
#